data_AF-A0A350R0I0-F1
#
_entry.id   AF-A0A350R0I0-F1
#
_cell.length_a   1.000
_cell.length_b   1.000
_cell.length_c   1.000
_cell.angle_alpha   90.00
_cell.angle_beta   90.00
_cell.angle_gamma   90.00
#
_symmetry.space_group_name_H-M   'P 1'
#
loop_
_entity.id
_entity.type
_entity.pdbx_description
1 polymer ?
#
loop_
_entity_poly.entity_id
_entity_poly.type
_entity_poly.pdbx_seq_one_letter_code
_entity_poly.pdbx_strand_id
1 'polypeptide(L)'
;ETIARPMAGKKFVFASASKLGGSADLKTDPAPFWEAVISFDANGDGRLQRKEMTGHFTFPFRPQLPPGHPGYGLPLPKDPAKRKKRLDGMFSWMDKNRDGFWDKDEFIANLTIGRGKPLLVAVKPGGSGNVTDSHLGWEFNKGIPEVPSPILHEDRVYMISNGGVLTCVDASKGEMIYRRRLEGRGQYVSSPVVAGNDLILASEEGLVSIIRTGDEFKAIGRYDLGETIEVTPALGKDTLFLRSKNFLWAFGKPGS
;
A
#
# COMPACT_ATOMS: atom_id res chain seq x y z
N GLU A 1 -0.23 -10.04 -2.54
CA GLU A 1 0.75 -8.94 -2.41
C GLU A 1 0.31 -7.81 -3.31
N THR A 2 0.46 -6.55 -2.89
CA THR A 2 0.25 -5.41 -3.79
C THR A 2 1.44 -5.33 -4.74
N ILE A 3 1.20 -5.46 -6.04
CA ILE A 3 2.23 -5.30 -7.07
C ILE A 3 2.17 -3.83 -7.55
N ALA A 4 2.39 -2.90 -6.63
CA ALA A 4 2.39 -1.47 -6.96
C ALA A 4 3.80 -0.98 -7.22
N ARG A 5 4.01 -0.34 -8.37
CA ARG A 5 5.26 0.36 -8.67
C ARG A 5 5.33 1.69 -7.90
N PRO A 6 6.46 2.02 -7.25
CA PRO A 6 6.64 3.34 -6.68
C PRO A 6 6.70 4.40 -7.80
N MET A 7 6.17 5.59 -7.52
CA MET A 7 6.19 6.71 -8.46
C MET A 7 7.06 7.82 -7.90
N ALA A 8 7.95 8.39 -8.70
CA ALA A 8 8.76 9.53 -8.32
C ALA A 8 8.13 10.83 -8.82
N GLY A 9 7.77 11.72 -7.91
CA GLY A 9 7.41 13.11 -8.22
C GLY A 9 8.55 14.07 -7.91
N LYS A 10 8.31 15.37 -8.13
CA LYS A 10 9.31 16.42 -7.89
C LYS A 10 9.74 16.53 -6.43
N LYS A 11 8.80 16.32 -5.49
CA LYS A 11 9.01 16.51 -4.04
C LYS A 11 8.94 15.22 -3.22
N PHE A 12 8.26 14.21 -3.73
CA PHE A 12 7.95 13.00 -2.99
C PHE A 12 8.15 11.77 -3.87
N VAL A 13 8.53 10.67 -3.24
CA VAL A 13 8.35 9.33 -3.76
C VAL A 13 7.05 8.79 -3.18
N PHE A 14 6.18 8.27 -4.05
CA PHE A 14 4.90 7.71 -3.69
C PHE A 14 4.98 6.20 -3.72
N ALA A 15 4.45 5.56 -2.69
CA ALA A 15 4.32 4.11 -2.62
C ALA A 15 2.90 3.75 -2.17
N SER A 16 2.29 2.78 -2.83
CA SER A 16 1.00 2.23 -2.40
C SER A 16 1.14 0.77 -2.00
N ALA A 17 0.44 0.39 -0.95
CA ALA A 17 0.30 -0.99 -0.52
C ALA A 17 -1.14 -1.21 -0.10
N SER A 18 -1.85 -2.06 -0.83
CA SER A 18 -3.11 -2.66 -0.42
C SER A 18 -2.83 -4.05 0.12
N LYS A 19 -2.44 -4.12 1.40
CA LYS A 19 -2.34 -5.40 2.10
C LYS A 19 -3.74 -5.81 2.54
N LEU A 20 -4.56 -6.31 1.61
CA LEU A 20 -5.46 -7.41 2.00
C LEU A 20 -4.51 -8.56 2.38
N GLY A 21 -4.64 -9.09 3.59
CA GLY A 21 -3.66 -10.05 4.14
C GLY A 21 -3.29 -11.13 3.13
N GLY A 22 -1.99 -11.40 3.01
CA GLY A 22 -1.52 -12.54 2.22
C GLY A 22 -2.14 -13.81 2.78
N SER A 23 -2.73 -14.58 1.87
CA SER A 23 -3.17 -15.98 1.95
C SER A 23 -3.63 -16.48 3.32
N ALA A 24 -4.94 -16.76 3.43
CA ALA A 24 -5.57 -17.41 4.58
C ALA A 24 -4.95 -18.77 4.98
N ASP A 25 -4.02 -19.30 4.20
CA ASP A 25 -3.49 -20.65 4.34
C ASP A 25 -2.11 -20.73 5.00
N LEU A 26 -1.43 -19.61 5.28
CA LEU A 26 -0.21 -19.63 6.11
C LEU A 26 -0.60 -19.42 7.58
N LYS A 27 -0.75 -20.52 8.32
CA LYS A 27 -0.59 -20.50 9.78
C LYS A 27 0.80 -19.94 10.06
N THR A 28 0.87 -18.68 10.46
CA THR A 28 2.13 -18.08 10.89
C THR A 28 2.54 -18.82 12.17
N ASP A 29 3.69 -19.47 12.16
CA ASP A 29 4.27 -20.03 13.38
C ASP A 29 4.59 -18.85 14.31
N PRO A 30 3.90 -18.73 15.47
CA PRO A 30 4.10 -17.60 16.35
C PRO A 30 5.35 -17.79 17.24
N ALA A 31 5.94 -18.99 17.29
CA ALA A 31 7.07 -19.28 18.17
C ALA A 31 8.29 -18.38 17.88
N PRO A 32 8.75 -18.19 16.63
CA PRO A 32 9.87 -17.28 16.34
C PRO A 32 9.62 -15.83 16.78
N PHE A 33 8.36 -15.37 16.75
CA PHE A 33 7.99 -14.03 17.19
C PHE A 33 8.03 -13.93 18.71
N TRP A 34 7.54 -14.94 19.42
CA TRP A 34 7.63 -14.98 20.88
C TRP A 34 9.08 -15.04 21.35
N GLU A 35 9.91 -15.91 20.77
CA GLU A 35 11.34 -16.01 21.10
C GLU A 35 12.08 -14.68 20.89
N ALA A 36 11.73 -13.95 19.84
CA ALA A 36 12.28 -12.61 19.59
C ALA A 36 11.84 -11.59 20.66
N VAL A 37 10.59 -11.65 21.12
CA VAL A 37 10.07 -10.72 22.15
C VAL A 37 10.59 -11.06 23.54
N ILE A 38 10.61 -12.34 23.92
CA ILE A 38 11.08 -12.80 25.23
C ILE A 38 12.59 -12.64 25.39
N SER A 39 13.35 -12.47 24.31
CA SER A 39 14.78 -12.12 24.40
C SER A 39 15.05 -10.80 25.13
N PHE A 40 14.02 -9.95 25.30
CA PHE A 40 14.09 -8.71 26.07
C PHE A 40 13.64 -8.85 27.53
N ASP A 41 13.20 -10.04 27.95
CA ASP A 41 12.93 -10.36 29.36
C ASP A 41 14.26 -10.38 30.13
N ALA A 42 14.42 -9.40 31.01
CA ALA A 42 15.65 -9.22 31.78
C ALA A 42 15.62 -9.96 33.12
N ASN A 43 14.43 -10.26 33.65
CA ASN A 43 14.26 -10.92 34.94
C ASN A 43 14.08 -12.45 34.80
N GLY A 44 13.86 -12.95 33.57
CA GLY A 44 13.73 -14.36 33.25
C GLY A 44 12.44 -14.99 33.76
N ASP A 45 11.40 -14.19 34.03
CA ASP A 45 10.12 -14.67 34.55
C ASP A 45 9.19 -15.25 33.47
N GLY A 46 9.63 -15.23 32.21
CA GLY A 46 8.89 -15.78 31.08
C GLY A 46 7.72 -14.90 30.64
N ARG A 47 7.66 -13.65 31.13
CA ARG A 47 6.71 -12.62 30.73
C ARG A 47 7.46 -11.32 30.47
N LEU A 48 6.88 -10.45 29.65
CA LEU A 48 7.49 -9.17 29.34
C LEU A 48 6.71 -8.02 29.95
N GLN A 49 7.37 -7.20 30.77
CA GLN A 49 6.77 -6.01 31.40
C GLN A 49 7.33 -4.70 30.81
N ARG A 50 6.59 -3.61 31.01
CA ARG A 50 6.94 -2.27 30.51
C ARG A 50 8.34 -1.81 30.87
N LYS A 51 8.84 -2.20 32.04
CA LYS A 51 10.17 -1.81 32.53
C LYS A 51 11.31 -2.42 31.71
N GLU A 52 11.05 -3.55 31.05
CA GLU A 52 12.03 -4.29 30.25
C GLU A 52 12.02 -3.82 28.78
N MET A 53 10.89 -3.26 28.32
CA MET A 53 10.76 -2.61 27.02
C MET A 53 11.43 -1.23 26.98
N THR A 54 12.75 -1.22 27.14
CA THR A 54 13.58 0.00 27.15
C THR A 54 13.96 0.42 25.72
N GLY A 55 14.83 1.43 25.57
CA GLY A 55 15.09 2.08 24.27
C GLY A 55 15.64 1.20 23.14
N HIS A 56 16.09 -0.02 23.43
CA HIS A 56 16.55 -1.00 22.42
C HIS A 56 15.47 -2.02 22.04
N PHE A 57 14.34 -2.05 22.74
CA PHE A 57 13.22 -2.92 22.39
C PHE A 57 12.70 -2.59 20.99
N THR A 58 12.55 -3.63 20.18
CA THR A 58 12.04 -3.55 18.82
C THR A 58 11.02 -4.66 18.64
N PHE A 59 9.77 -4.28 18.37
CA PHE A 59 8.71 -5.26 18.16
C PHE A 59 8.96 -6.01 16.83
N PRO A 60 9.12 -7.33 16.83
CA PRO A 60 9.59 -8.07 15.66
C PRO A 60 8.50 -8.22 14.60
N PHE A 61 8.83 -7.88 13.35
CA PHE A 61 8.01 -8.19 12.17
C PHE A 61 8.63 -9.30 11.32
N ARG A 62 9.95 -9.46 11.40
CA ARG A 62 10.74 -10.48 10.71
C ARG A 62 11.75 -11.04 11.71
N PRO A 63 11.33 -11.95 12.60
CA PRO A 63 12.20 -12.50 13.66
C PRO A 63 13.43 -13.23 13.11
N GLN A 64 13.42 -13.64 11.85
CA GLN A 64 14.57 -14.23 11.15
C GLN A 64 15.72 -13.27 10.86
N LEU A 65 15.52 -11.95 11.01
CA LEU A 65 16.58 -10.95 10.86
C LEU A 65 17.23 -10.65 12.22
N PRO A 66 18.49 -10.18 12.26
CA PRO A 66 19.12 -9.80 13.53
C PRO A 66 18.51 -8.49 14.09
N PRO A 67 18.42 -8.35 15.43
CA PRO A 67 18.03 -7.09 16.08
C PRO A 67 18.89 -5.92 15.61
N GLY A 68 18.25 -4.77 15.32
CA GLY A 68 18.92 -3.59 14.76
C GLY A 68 18.95 -3.53 13.23
N HIS A 69 18.62 -4.62 12.53
CA HIS A 69 18.39 -4.57 11.09
C HIS A 69 17.12 -3.73 10.79
N PRO A 70 17.13 -2.83 9.79
CA PRO A 70 15.99 -1.93 9.52
C PRO A 70 14.69 -2.67 9.16
N GLY A 71 14.80 -3.91 8.67
CA GLY A 71 13.67 -4.79 8.39
C GLY A 71 13.27 -5.75 9.52
N TYR A 72 13.99 -5.77 10.65
CA TYR A 72 13.71 -6.69 11.77
C TYR A 72 12.34 -6.43 12.40
N GLY A 73 12.00 -5.16 12.63
CA GLY A 73 10.80 -4.82 13.34
C GLY A 73 10.60 -3.32 13.53
N LEU A 74 9.66 -2.97 14.41
CA LEU A 74 9.31 -1.61 14.74
C LEU A 74 10.05 -1.15 16.01
N PRO A 75 11.08 -0.30 15.91
CA PRO A 75 11.79 0.19 17.09
C PRO A 75 10.93 1.16 17.89
N LEU A 76 11.22 1.31 19.18
CA LEU A 76 10.62 2.35 20.00
C LEU A 76 11.14 3.74 19.61
N PRO A 77 10.29 4.79 19.64
CA PRO A 77 10.73 6.16 19.46
C PRO A 77 11.82 6.56 20.46
N LYS A 78 12.78 7.37 20.00
CA LYS A 78 13.80 7.96 20.87
C LYS A 78 13.17 8.94 21.87
N ASP A 79 12.16 9.68 21.44
CA ASP A 79 11.42 10.63 22.27
C ASP A 79 10.62 9.91 23.38
N PRO A 80 10.81 10.27 24.67
CA PRO A 80 10.15 9.61 25.80
C PRO A 80 8.63 9.67 25.78
N ALA A 81 8.03 10.78 25.35
CA ALA A 81 6.58 10.95 25.31
C ALA A 81 5.95 10.09 24.21
N LYS A 82 6.56 10.09 23.02
CA LYS A 82 6.16 9.20 21.91
C LYS A 82 6.36 7.73 22.25
N ARG A 83 7.45 7.39 22.97
CA ARG A 83 7.70 6.03 23.46
C ARG A 83 6.61 5.57 24.40
N LYS A 84 6.27 6.38 25.41
CA LYS A 84 5.18 6.07 26.35
C LYS A 84 3.88 5.81 25.60
N LYS A 85 3.49 6.71 24.69
CA LYS A 85 2.27 6.55 23.88
C LYS A 85 2.28 5.27 23.03
N ARG A 86 3.43 4.89 22.47
CA ARG A 86 3.56 3.64 21.69
C ARG A 86 3.42 2.42 22.58
N LEU A 87 4.09 2.40 23.73
CA LEU A 87 3.96 1.31 24.71
C LEU A 87 2.53 1.19 25.23
N ASP A 88 1.85 2.31 25.51
CA ASP A 88 0.44 2.32 25.92
C ASP A 88 -0.46 1.66 24.87
N GLY A 89 -0.25 1.99 23.58
CA GLY A 89 -0.97 1.36 22.48
C GLY A 89 -0.66 -0.13 22.32
N MET A 90 0.60 -0.53 22.49
CA MET A 90 1.01 -1.94 22.41
C MET A 90 0.42 -2.77 23.55
N PHE A 91 0.47 -2.30 24.79
CA PHE A 91 -0.17 -2.99 25.93
C PHE A 91 -1.69 -3.03 25.81
N SER A 92 -2.33 -1.93 25.38
CA SER A 92 -3.78 -1.97 25.11
C SER A 92 -4.19 -2.99 24.04
N TRP A 93 -3.25 -3.40 23.18
CA TRP A 93 -3.48 -4.40 22.15
C TRP A 93 -3.21 -5.82 22.65
N MET A 94 -2.06 -6.04 23.31
CA MET A 94 -1.52 -7.36 23.65
C MET A 94 -1.94 -7.88 25.03
N ASP A 95 -1.96 -7.01 26.04
CA ASP A 95 -2.31 -7.34 27.43
C ASP A 95 -3.83 -7.24 27.59
N LYS A 96 -4.51 -8.37 27.39
CA LYS A 96 -5.99 -8.43 27.35
C LYS A 96 -6.57 -8.53 28.75
N ASN A 97 -5.88 -9.24 29.63
CA ASN A 97 -6.28 -9.39 31.02
C ASN A 97 -5.98 -8.12 31.86
N ARG A 98 -5.19 -7.17 31.31
CA ARG A 98 -4.77 -5.90 31.91
C ARG A 98 -3.92 -6.07 33.16
N ASP A 99 -3.14 -7.14 33.23
CA ASP A 99 -2.25 -7.44 34.35
C ASP A 99 -0.90 -6.70 34.27
N GLY A 100 -0.61 -6.05 33.14
CA GLY A 100 0.61 -5.28 32.90
C GLY A 100 1.79 -6.11 32.39
N PHE A 101 1.56 -7.36 32.03
CA PHE A 101 2.54 -8.29 31.48
C PHE A 101 2.09 -8.78 30.10
N TRP A 102 3.05 -9.20 29.28
CA TRP A 102 2.77 -10.00 28.09
C TRP A 102 3.21 -11.41 28.37
N ASP A 103 2.26 -12.34 28.41
CA ASP A 103 2.55 -13.76 28.42
C ASP A 103 2.52 -14.36 27.00
N LYS A 104 3.03 -15.58 26.88
CA LYS A 104 3.11 -16.28 25.60
C LYS A 104 1.73 -16.52 24.98
N ASP A 105 0.73 -16.83 25.80
CA ASP A 105 -0.59 -17.23 25.33
C ASP A 105 -1.37 -16.00 24.82
N GLU A 106 -1.32 -14.88 25.54
CA GLU A 106 -1.81 -13.58 25.12
C GLU A 106 -1.09 -13.10 23.85
N PHE A 107 0.22 -13.26 23.79
CA PHE A 107 1.00 -12.86 22.61
C PHE A 107 0.57 -13.64 21.37
N ILE A 108 0.49 -14.97 21.47
CA ILE A 108 0.08 -15.85 20.37
C ILE A 108 -1.38 -15.60 19.97
N ALA A 109 -2.28 -15.46 20.95
CA ALA A 109 -3.69 -15.22 20.70
C ALA A 109 -3.94 -13.88 19.97
N ASN A 110 -3.10 -12.87 20.23
CA ASN A 110 -3.20 -11.56 19.60
C ASN A 110 -2.38 -11.42 18.32
N LEU A 111 -1.46 -12.34 18.02
CA LEU A 111 -0.71 -12.42 16.76
C LEU A 111 -1.61 -12.94 15.61
N THR A 112 -2.74 -12.26 15.42
CA THR A 112 -3.64 -12.52 14.30
C THR A 112 -3.17 -11.75 13.07
N ILE A 113 -3.30 -12.35 11.89
CA ILE A 113 -3.06 -11.66 10.62
C ILE A 113 -4.19 -10.64 10.45
N GLY A 114 -3.95 -9.40 10.90
CA GLY A 114 -4.88 -8.30 10.67
C GLY A 114 -5.00 -8.01 9.17
N ARG A 115 -6.20 -7.61 8.73
CA ARG A 115 -6.37 -6.97 7.42
C ARG A 115 -5.49 -5.71 7.43
N GLY A 116 -4.46 -5.68 6.59
CA GLY A 116 -3.66 -4.48 6.45
C GLY A 116 -4.54 -3.33 5.97
N LYS A 117 -4.26 -2.12 6.45
CA LYS A 117 -4.94 -0.92 5.97
C LYS A 117 -4.34 -0.57 4.61
N PRO A 118 -5.11 -0.55 3.52
CA PRO A 118 -4.60 -0.07 2.24
C PRO A 118 -4.15 1.37 2.38
N LEU A 119 -2.94 1.67 1.89
CA LEU A 119 -2.29 2.96 2.10
C LEU A 119 -1.56 3.40 0.83
N LEU A 120 -1.67 4.67 0.50
CA LEU A 120 -0.78 5.43 -0.36
C LEU A 120 -0.03 6.42 0.52
N VAL A 121 1.30 6.39 0.47
CA VAL A 121 2.15 7.32 1.22
C VAL A 121 2.97 8.17 0.27
N ALA A 122 3.20 9.42 0.66
CA ALA A 122 4.17 10.31 0.06
C ALA A 122 5.35 10.48 1.00
N VAL A 123 6.55 10.13 0.56
CA VAL A 123 7.78 10.17 1.35
C VAL A 123 8.76 11.12 0.71
N LYS A 124 9.31 12.06 1.48
CA LYS A 124 10.37 12.97 1.03
C LYS A 124 11.64 12.16 0.77
N PRO A 125 12.37 12.41 -0.34
CA PRO A 125 13.64 11.74 -0.60
C PRO A 125 14.71 12.14 0.44
N GLY A 126 15.78 11.35 0.52
CA GLY A 126 16.95 11.63 1.37
C GLY A 126 16.95 10.99 2.76
N GLY A 127 15.90 10.25 3.12
CA GLY A 127 15.83 9.52 4.38
C GLY A 127 16.48 8.12 4.32
N SER A 128 16.98 7.64 5.46
CA SER A 128 17.56 6.29 5.61
C SER A 128 16.94 5.55 6.80
N GLY A 129 16.69 4.25 6.65
CA GLY A 129 16.11 3.42 7.71
C GLY A 129 14.60 3.67 7.89
N ASN A 130 14.13 3.72 9.14
CA ASN A 130 12.74 4.06 9.43
C ASN A 130 12.54 5.58 9.34
N VAL A 131 11.80 6.01 8.32
CA VAL A 131 11.59 7.43 7.99
C VAL A 131 10.18 7.95 8.32
N THR A 132 9.38 7.16 9.03
CA THR A 132 7.97 7.49 9.31
C THR A 132 7.79 8.83 10.01
N ASP A 133 8.64 9.13 11.00
CA ASP A 133 8.55 10.39 11.75
C ASP A 133 9.27 11.57 11.10
N SER A 134 10.15 11.32 10.12
CA SER A 134 11.10 12.32 9.59
C SER A 134 10.81 12.75 8.15
N HIS A 135 10.38 11.84 7.29
CA HIS A 135 10.21 12.09 5.86
C HIS A 135 8.79 11.78 5.35
N LEU A 136 7.87 11.30 6.19
CA LEU A 136 6.47 11.17 5.79
C LEU A 136 5.89 12.55 5.50
N GLY A 137 5.45 12.76 4.26
CA GLY A 137 4.76 13.99 3.83
C GLY A 137 3.28 13.91 4.17
N TRP A 138 2.61 12.89 3.64
CA TRP A 138 1.20 12.62 3.89
C TRP A 138 0.87 11.15 3.63
N GLU A 139 -0.29 10.72 4.10
CA GLU A 139 -0.85 9.39 3.87
C GLU A 139 -2.31 9.48 3.40
N PHE A 140 -2.72 8.52 2.59
CA PHE A 140 -4.06 8.44 2.02
C PHE A 140 -4.54 6.99 2.00
N ASN A 141 -5.78 6.73 2.42
CA ASN A 141 -6.26 5.36 2.69
C ASN A 141 -7.59 5.01 2.01
N LYS A 142 -8.03 5.81 1.01
CA LYS A 142 -9.31 5.62 0.32
C LYS A 142 -9.08 5.19 -1.13
N GLY A 143 -9.80 4.17 -1.60
CA GLY A 143 -9.72 3.76 -3.01
C GLY A 143 -8.34 3.27 -3.46
N ILE A 144 -7.55 2.71 -2.54
CA ILE A 144 -6.23 2.15 -2.84
C ILE A 144 -6.40 0.86 -3.64
N PRO A 145 -5.75 0.73 -4.80
CA PRO A 145 -5.87 -0.45 -5.65
C PRO A 145 -5.15 -1.67 -5.05
N GLU A 146 -5.69 -2.86 -5.30
CA GLU A 146 -5.05 -4.12 -4.93
C GLU A 146 -4.02 -4.57 -5.96
N VAL A 147 -4.42 -4.59 -7.23
CA VAL A 147 -3.62 -5.10 -8.35
C VAL A 147 -3.00 -3.97 -9.19
N PRO A 148 -3.77 -2.99 -9.71
CA PRO A 148 -3.20 -2.01 -10.63
C PRO A 148 -2.30 -1.03 -9.88
N SER A 149 -1.17 -0.69 -10.49
CA SER A 149 -0.27 0.34 -9.96
C SER A 149 -0.90 1.73 -10.16
N PRO A 150 -0.88 2.63 -9.17
CA PRO A 150 -1.25 4.02 -9.41
C PRO A 150 -0.32 4.68 -10.43
N ILE A 151 -0.76 5.80 -11.01
CA ILE A 151 0.05 6.61 -11.92
C ILE A 151 0.09 8.07 -11.44
N LEU A 152 1.29 8.67 -11.50
CA LEU A 152 1.51 10.09 -11.24
C LEU A 152 1.58 10.83 -12.58
N HIS A 153 0.77 11.87 -12.74
CA HIS A 153 0.81 12.75 -13.91
C HIS A 153 0.42 14.17 -13.49
N GLU A 154 1.24 15.16 -13.87
CA GLU A 154 1.01 16.59 -13.57
C GLU A 154 0.58 16.86 -12.11
N ASP A 155 1.38 16.41 -11.14
CA ASP A 155 1.13 16.57 -9.71
C ASP A 155 -0.20 15.96 -9.21
N ARG A 156 -0.74 14.96 -9.92
CA ARG A 156 -1.92 14.19 -9.55
C ARG A 156 -1.64 12.70 -9.56
N VAL A 157 -2.08 12.01 -8.51
CA VAL A 157 -2.05 10.55 -8.44
C VAL A 157 -3.41 9.99 -8.82
N TYR A 158 -3.44 9.15 -9.85
CA TYR A 158 -4.62 8.45 -10.31
C TYR A 158 -4.58 6.99 -9.88
N MET A 159 -5.67 6.52 -9.31
CA MET A 159 -5.86 5.16 -8.80
C MET A 159 -7.18 4.60 -9.29
N ILE A 160 -7.19 3.36 -9.74
CA ILE A 160 -8.40 2.64 -10.13
C ILE A 160 -8.54 1.39 -9.28
N SER A 161 -9.62 1.29 -8.50
CA SER A 161 -9.91 0.08 -7.73
C SER A 161 -10.98 -0.78 -8.42
N ASN A 162 -11.07 -2.03 -7.99
CA ASN A 162 -12.11 -2.97 -8.40
C ASN A 162 -13.52 -2.34 -8.34
N GLY A 163 -14.36 -2.73 -9.30
CA GLY A 163 -15.68 -2.09 -9.51
C GLY A 163 -15.60 -0.70 -10.15
N GLY A 164 -14.48 -0.38 -10.79
CA GLY A 164 -14.32 0.81 -11.63
C GLY A 164 -14.27 2.12 -10.88
N VAL A 165 -13.78 2.15 -9.64
CA VAL A 165 -13.73 3.39 -8.86
C VAL A 165 -12.41 4.12 -9.10
N LEU A 166 -12.44 5.13 -9.95
CA LEU A 166 -11.34 6.05 -10.21
C LEU A 166 -11.26 7.08 -9.08
N THR A 167 -10.07 7.23 -8.50
CA THR A 167 -9.74 8.24 -7.49
C THR A 167 -8.59 9.09 -7.99
N CYS A 168 -8.73 10.40 -7.92
CA CYS A 168 -7.68 11.37 -8.21
C CYS A 168 -7.30 12.10 -6.91
N VAL A 169 -6.00 12.18 -6.64
CA VAL A 169 -5.44 12.76 -5.41
C VAL A 169 -4.40 13.81 -5.79
N ASP A 170 -4.42 14.95 -5.12
CA ASP A 170 -3.36 15.97 -5.21
C ASP A 170 -2.06 15.38 -4.66
N ALA A 171 -1.04 15.26 -5.52
CA ALA A 171 0.22 14.62 -5.16
C ALA A 171 1.04 15.43 -4.12
N SER A 172 0.77 16.73 -4.01
CA SER A 172 1.47 17.63 -3.09
C SER A 172 0.87 17.60 -1.69
N LYS A 173 -0.46 17.52 -1.58
CA LYS A 173 -1.19 17.61 -0.30
C LYS A 173 -1.74 16.28 0.21
N GLY A 174 -1.95 15.30 -0.66
CA GLY A 174 -2.64 14.05 -0.32
C GLY A 174 -4.16 14.18 -0.21
N GLU A 175 -4.72 15.25 -0.75
CA GLU A 175 -6.16 15.52 -0.71
C GLU A 175 -6.87 14.90 -1.91
N MET A 176 -8.04 14.29 -1.69
CA MET A 176 -8.84 13.74 -2.78
C MET A 176 -9.43 14.90 -3.60
N ILE A 177 -9.10 14.94 -4.89
CA ILE A 177 -9.65 15.91 -5.84
C ILE A 177 -11.04 15.43 -6.28
N TYR A 178 -11.12 14.20 -6.79
CA TYR A 178 -12.39 13.58 -7.13
C TYR A 178 -12.36 12.06 -7.01
N ARG A 179 -13.56 11.48 -6.92
CA ARG A 179 -13.79 10.04 -6.95
C ARG A 179 -15.03 9.74 -7.78
N ARG A 180 -14.89 8.88 -8.79
CA ARG A 180 -15.97 8.53 -9.72
C ARG A 180 -15.95 7.05 -10.06
N ARG A 181 -17.15 6.50 -10.27
CA ARG A 181 -17.31 5.15 -10.77
C ARG A 181 -17.40 5.22 -12.29
N LEU A 182 -16.53 4.49 -12.97
CA LEU A 182 -16.56 4.28 -14.40
C LEU A 182 -17.63 3.24 -14.74
N GLU A 183 -18.03 3.21 -16.00
CA GLU A 183 -19.06 2.28 -16.47
C GLU A 183 -18.54 0.87 -16.72
N GLY A 184 -17.22 0.71 -16.87
CA GLY A 184 -16.61 -0.61 -17.06
C GLY A 184 -16.85 -1.49 -15.85
N ARG A 185 -17.41 -2.67 -16.11
CA ARG A 185 -17.73 -3.69 -15.13
C ARG A 185 -16.54 -4.63 -14.92
N GLY A 186 -16.67 -5.52 -13.94
CA GLY A 186 -15.62 -6.49 -13.59
C GLY A 186 -14.48 -5.88 -12.76
N GLN A 187 -13.36 -6.59 -12.74
CA GLN A 187 -12.15 -6.16 -12.05
C GLN A 187 -11.39 -5.14 -12.90
N TYR A 188 -10.50 -4.39 -12.24
CA TYR A 188 -9.53 -3.54 -12.92
C TYR A 188 -8.17 -4.01 -12.49
N VAL A 189 -7.63 -4.98 -13.21
CA VAL A 189 -6.29 -5.55 -12.95
C VAL A 189 -5.20 -4.85 -13.75
N SER A 190 -5.58 -4.23 -14.87
CA SER A 190 -4.71 -3.46 -15.75
C SER A 190 -4.38 -2.10 -15.13
N SER A 191 -3.09 -1.77 -15.08
CA SER A 191 -2.67 -0.46 -14.56
C SER A 191 -3.09 0.66 -15.53
N PRO A 192 -3.48 1.85 -15.02
CA PRO A 192 -3.70 3.02 -15.85
C PRO A 192 -2.44 3.41 -16.62
N VAL A 193 -2.61 3.91 -17.83
CA VAL A 193 -1.56 4.60 -18.59
C VAL A 193 -2.02 5.98 -19.01
N VAL A 194 -1.07 6.87 -19.26
CA VAL A 194 -1.36 8.23 -19.74
C VAL A 194 -0.71 8.43 -21.10
N ALA A 195 -1.53 8.73 -22.11
CA ALA A 195 -1.10 9.13 -23.44
C ALA A 195 -1.38 10.62 -23.64
N GLY A 196 -0.33 11.46 -23.61
CA GLY A 196 -0.51 12.91 -23.58
C GLY A 196 -1.23 13.34 -22.30
N ASN A 197 -2.46 13.84 -22.42
CA ASN A 197 -3.31 14.27 -21.29
C ASN A 197 -4.53 13.35 -21.12
N ASP A 198 -4.50 12.15 -21.69
CA ASP A 198 -5.61 11.22 -21.67
C ASP A 198 -5.20 9.99 -20.86
N LEU A 199 -5.90 9.80 -19.74
CA LEU A 199 -5.80 8.65 -18.86
C LEU A 199 -6.62 7.50 -19.45
N ILE A 200 -5.96 6.39 -19.75
CA ILE A 200 -6.55 5.19 -20.36
C ILE A 200 -6.65 4.12 -19.28
N LEU A 201 -7.85 3.58 -19.12
CA LEU A 201 -8.21 2.61 -18.10
C LEU A 201 -8.95 1.45 -18.77
N ALA A 202 -8.52 0.21 -18.53
CA ALA A 202 -9.17 -0.97 -19.09
C ALA A 202 -9.81 -1.78 -17.97
N SER A 203 -11.10 -2.11 -18.12
CA SER A 203 -11.76 -3.10 -17.28
C SER A 203 -11.47 -4.50 -17.81
N GLU A 204 -11.49 -5.49 -16.91
CA GLU A 204 -11.28 -6.89 -17.26
C GLU A 204 -12.29 -7.40 -18.30
N GLU A 205 -13.53 -6.88 -18.29
CA GLU A 205 -14.58 -7.27 -19.24
C GLU A 205 -14.41 -6.66 -20.66
N GLY A 206 -13.36 -5.86 -20.91
CA GLY A 206 -13.04 -5.37 -22.26
C GLY A 206 -13.36 -3.91 -22.51
N LEU A 207 -13.96 -3.20 -21.54
CA LEU A 207 -14.25 -1.79 -21.71
C LEU A 207 -13.02 -0.93 -21.41
N VAL A 208 -12.56 -0.21 -22.43
CA VAL A 208 -11.52 0.82 -22.33
C VAL A 208 -12.19 2.18 -22.15
N SER A 209 -11.89 2.85 -21.04
CA SER A 209 -12.34 4.21 -20.73
C SER A 209 -11.19 5.21 -20.92
N ILE A 210 -11.49 6.35 -21.53
CA ILE A 210 -10.54 7.45 -21.74
C ILE A 210 -11.04 8.68 -20.97
N ILE A 211 -10.24 9.12 -20.01
CA ILE A 211 -10.55 10.24 -19.12
C ILE A 211 -9.50 11.33 -19.33
N ARG A 212 -9.93 12.58 -19.51
CA ARG A 212 -9.01 13.73 -19.55
C ARG A 212 -8.38 13.93 -18.17
N THR A 213 -7.05 14.02 -18.10
CA THR A 213 -6.33 14.38 -16.88
C THR A 213 -6.62 15.84 -16.49
N GLY A 214 -6.53 16.15 -15.19
CA GLY A 214 -6.91 17.45 -14.63
C GLY A 214 -7.66 17.32 -13.30
N ASP A 215 -8.13 18.47 -12.80
CA ASP A 215 -8.84 18.60 -11.51
C ASP A 215 -10.34 18.28 -11.59
N GLU A 216 -10.88 18.24 -12.81
CA GLU A 216 -12.26 17.87 -13.07
C GLU A 216 -12.32 16.49 -13.75
N PHE A 217 -13.29 15.68 -13.34
CA PHE A 217 -13.55 14.42 -14.02
C PHE A 217 -14.23 14.69 -15.36
N LYS A 218 -13.58 14.27 -16.45
CA LYS A 218 -14.14 14.36 -17.80
C LYS A 218 -13.84 13.10 -18.61
N ALA A 219 -14.84 12.24 -18.77
CA ALA A 219 -14.77 11.12 -19.71
C ALA A 219 -14.88 11.65 -21.14
N ILE A 220 -13.93 11.31 -21.99
CA ILE A 220 -13.85 11.79 -23.39
C ILE A 220 -14.04 10.69 -24.42
N GLY A 221 -14.00 9.43 -24.01
CA GLY A 221 -14.19 8.30 -24.91
C GLY A 221 -14.34 6.99 -24.18
N ARG A 222 -14.97 6.03 -24.85
CA ARG A 222 -15.10 4.64 -24.42
C ARG A 222 -15.06 3.73 -25.64
N TYR A 223 -14.43 2.58 -25.47
CA TYR A 223 -14.33 1.56 -26.50
C TYR A 223 -14.54 0.20 -25.85
N ASP A 224 -15.54 -0.53 -26.32
CA ASP A 224 -15.75 -1.91 -25.90
C ASP A 224 -15.07 -2.84 -26.91
N LEU A 225 -14.06 -3.58 -26.45
CA LEU A 225 -13.35 -4.55 -27.29
C LEU A 225 -14.04 -5.92 -27.32
N GLY A 226 -15.07 -6.14 -26.50
CA GLY A 226 -15.79 -7.41 -26.41
C GLY A 226 -14.95 -8.60 -25.95
N GLU A 227 -13.74 -8.35 -25.43
CA GLU A 227 -12.79 -9.37 -25.00
C GLU A 227 -12.15 -9.03 -23.67
N THR A 228 -11.79 -10.07 -22.92
CA THR A 228 -11.12 -9.92 -21.64
C THR A 228 -9.76 -9.20 -21.77
N ILE A 229 -9.50 -8.24 -20.87
CA ILE A 229 -8.24 -7.48 -20.79
C ILE A 229 -7.63 -7.60 -19.39
N GLU A 230 -6.53 -8.32 -19.26
CA GLU A 230 -5.84 -8.51 -17.97
C GLU A 230 -4.47 -7.82 -17.89
N VAL A 231 -4.06 -7.15 -18.98
CA VAL A 231 -2.74 -6.55 -19.11
C VAL A 231 -2.80 -5.04 -19.21
N THR A 232 -1.76 -4.41 -18.63
CA THR A 232 -1.56 -2.97 -18.75
C THR A 232 -1.26 -2.61 -20.21
N PRO A 233 -1.97 -1.63 -20.81
CA PRO A 233 -1.67 -1.16 -22.16
C PRO A 233 -0.20 -0.69 -22.28
N ALA A 234 0.40 -0.87 -23.45
CA ALA A 234 1.75 -0.41 -23.75
C ALA A 234 1.73 0.81 -24.67
N LEU A 235 2.52 1.83 -24.35
CA LEU A 235 2.64 3.04 -25.15
C LEU A 235 3.89 2.95 -26.04
N GLY A 236 3.69 2.94 -27.35
CA GLY A 236 4.71 3.27 -28.35
C GLY A 236 4.74 4.78 -28.62
N LYS A 237 5.55 5.21 -29.60
CA LYS A 237 5.71 6.62 -29.95
C LYS A 237 4.38 7.27 -30.34
N ASP A 238 3.66 6.63 -31.26
CA ASP A 238 2.39 7.13 -31.82
C ASP A 238 1.28 6.07 -31.79
N THR A 239 1.52 4.95 -31.09
CA THR A 239 0.61 3.80 -31.07
C THR A 239 0.43 3.31 -29.63
N LEU A 240 -0.81 3.16 -29.21
CA LEU A 240 -1.18 2.41 -28.00
C LEU A 240 -1.40 0.94 -28.39
N PHE A 241 -0.70 0.03 -27.73
CA PHE A 241 -0.90 -1.40 -27.87
C PHE A 241 -1.67 -1.94 -26.68
N LEU A 242 -2.67 -2.78 -26.94
CA LEU A 242 -3.46 -3.41 -25.90
C LEU A 242 -3.66 -4.87 -26.24
N ARG A 243 -3.26 -5.77 -25.34
CA ARG A 243 -3.49 -7.20 -25.51
C ARG A 243 -4.79 -7.58 -24.81
N SER A 244 -5.73 -8.12 -25.57
CA SER A 244 -6.88 -8.84 -25.04
C SER A 244 -6.56 -10.34 -25.00
N LYS A 245 -7.52 -11.15 -24.57
CA LYS A 245 -7.37 -12.61 -24.49
C LYS A 245 -6.87 -13.23 -25.80
N ASN A 246 -7.44 -12.83 -26.95
CA ASN A 246 -7.12 -13.45 -28.23
C ASN A 246 -6.32 -12.55 -29.18
N PHE A 247 -6.37 -11.22 -29.00
CA PHE A 247 -5.79 -10.26 -29.95
C PHE A 247 -4.77 -9.32 -29.32
N LEU A 248 -3.88 -8.80 -30.17
CA LEU A 248 -3.08 -7.61 -29.89
C LEU A 248 -3.63 -6.46 -30.74
N TRP A 249 -4.25 -5.49 -30.08
CA TRP A 249 -4.82 -4.30 -30.69
C TRP A 249 -3.77 -3.19 -30.76
N ALA A 250 -3.81 -2.40 -31.84
CA ALA A 250 -2.98 -1.23 -32.03
C ALA A 250 -3.85 -0.03 -32.38
N PHE A 251 -3.79 1.02 -31.57
CA PHE A 251 -4.51 2.27 -31.76
C PHE A 251 -3.50 3.38 -32.05
N GLY A 252 -3.47 3.85 -33.30
CA GLY A 252 -2.63 4.96 -33.73
C GLY A 252 -3.46 6.08 -34.34
N LYS A 253 -2.80 7.18 -34.70
CA LYS A 253 -3.44 8.21 -35.51
C LYS A 253 -3.68 7.67 -36.92
N PRO A 254 -4.82 8.00 -37.57
CA PRO A 254 -5.00 7.66 -38.98
C PRO A 254 -3.86 8.25 -39.82
N GLY A 255 -3.12 7.40 -40.54
CA GLY A 255 -2.09 7.82 -41.51
C GLY A 255 -0.67 8.00 -40.98
N SER A 256 -0.33 7.47 -39.79
CA SER A 256 1.05 7.37 -39.29
C SER A 256 1.70 6.03 -39.62
#